data_AF-A0AAP8U327-F1
#
_entry.id   AF-A0AAP8U327-F1
#
_cell.length_a   1.000
_cell.length_b   1.000
_cell.length_c   1.000
_cell.angle_alpha   90.00
_cell.angle_beta   90.00
_cell.angle_gamma   90.00
#
_symmetry.space_group_name_H-M   'P 1'
#
loop_
_entity.id
_entity.type
_entity.pdbx_description
1 polymer ?
#
loop_
_entity_poly.entity_id
_entity_poly.type
_entity_poly.pdbx_seq_one_letter_code
_entity_poly.pdbx_strand_id
1 'polypeptide(L)'
;MSLPSEKEILHALKQREDLQPRSQFVEECEVAIIKRLAKKKRAHIWYIRTAKISCIGAAVMLVIWLGSPLRHQPMEWSQTEPIVKEPLHNEPSPSIPKPPIEKKGPTIRPTVPVPTPTPIQVPDRVPAPPLVSDRDQKPVPTPDPDPVKEKISESVVDKKEMPIVKQNQMTEFEQIAFDFLKPRLGDSINSFQSFGGTKGKATSRVVYYRMVHNTPILDQNINLSIDVQTKDVYSTIKGNITEDIDPLHFPLPKDILPIAKVDEILEKEMRLIYFQTGENQYVLGYQPAIYGYIDAKSGEWLDSSYRLLDKSSGKIIPLDSRKQFSAKSEEEVQTILADLFTVDTQKLSMQSSSSYKQSQIYQWEDDTEKRGRIEVNTFSGQLLEYAYKPEINHTSSQINKVEAQQKAIALLKYIVPGQIKELYLDTSEETTTTSSITFTLYPSYEGVPVISHPYHVTVDMDTGTITNYQGSPFDPESLPKKSSILSIKEATQTYIQTYPFQLAYILPTKNGSPRLVYTVLPENTDANTIDAKTGRLLKMKMEDE
;
A
#
# COMPACT_ATOMS: atom_id res chain seq x y z
N MET A 1 -48.07 41.17 20.42
CA MET A 1 -46.62 41.15 20.71
C MET A 1 -46.09 39.80 20.29
N SER A 2 -45.18 39.75 19.32
CA SER A 2 -44.53 38.50 18.87
C SER A 2 -43.36 38.18 19.81
N LEU A 3 -43.29 36.94 20.29
CA LEU A 3 -42.15 36.46 21.05
C LEU A 3 -40.94 36.29 20.12
N PRO A 4 -39.71 36.62 20.58
CA PRO A 4 -38.50 36.47 19.78
C PRO A 4 -38.21 35.01 19.45
N SER A 5 -37.58 34.79 18.30
CA SER A 5 -37.19 33.46 17.84
C SER A 5 -36.01 32.90 18.65
N GLU A 6 -35.89 31.58 18.70
CA GLU A 6 -34.86 30.87 19.46
C GLU A 6 -33.43 31.29 19.07
N LYS A 7 -33.20 31.61 17.79
CA LYS A 7 -31.94 32.15 17.29
C LYS A 7 -31.62 33.55 17.83
N GLU A 8 -32.63 34.41 17.94
CA GLU A 8 -32.47 35.76 18.48
C GLU A 8 -32.18 35.74 19.99
N ILE A 9 -32.80 34.81 20.72
CA ILE A 9 -32.53 34.59 22.15
C ILE A 9 -31.10 34.08 22.37
N LEU A 10 -30.64 33.10 21.57
CA LEU A 10 -29.29 32.56 21.67
C LEU A 10 -28.21 33.58 21.27
N HIS A 11 -28.48 34.41 20.28
CA HIS A 11 -27.58 35.51 19.89
C HIS A 11 -27.49 36.57 21.00
N ALA A 12 -28.63 36.94 21.61
CA ALA A 12 -28.67 37.89 22.72
C ALA A 12 -27.98 37.36 23.99
N LEU A 13 -28.01 36.05 24.24
CA LEU A 13 -27.31 35.41 25.36
C LEU A 13 -25.80 35.33 25.15
N LYS A 14 -25.32 35.14 23.91
CA LYS A 14 -23.88 35.11 23.59
C LYS A 14 -23.18 36.46 23.73
N GLN A 15 -23.92 37.57 23.66
CA GLN A 15 -23.36 38.92 23.79
C GLN A 15 -23.33 39.46 25.23
N ARG A 16 -23.75 38.65 26.21
CA ARG A 16 -23.78 39.00 27.64
C ARG A 16 -22.65 38.28 28.37
N GLU A 17 -21.53 38.97 28.57
CA GLU A 17 -20.38 38.47 29.36
C GLU A 17 -20.64 38.49 30.88
N ASP A 18 -21.73 39.12 31.32
CA ASP A 18 -22.13 39.29 32.73
C ASP A 18 -22.96 38.11 33.28
N LEU A 19 -23.37 37.16 32.42
CA LEU A 19 -24.19 36.03 32.82
C LEU A 19 -23.32 34.82 33.18
N GLN A 20 -22.97 34.70 34.46
CA GLN A 20 -22.49 33.42 34.97
C GLN A 20 -23.64 32.41 35.00
N PRO A 21 -23.42 31.16 34.52
CA PRO A 21 -24.43 30.12 34.62
C PRO A 21 -24.81 29.89 36.08
N ARG A 22 -26.11 29.70 36.35
CA ARG A 22 -26.59 29.40 37.70
C ARG A 22 -25.83 28.18 38.23
N SER A 23 -25.36 28.24 39.48
CA SER A 23 -24.54 27.19 40.09
C SER A 23 -25.15 25.80 39.95
N GLN A 24 -26.48 25.68 40.07
CA GLN A 24 -27.21 24.43 39.85
C GLN A 24 -27.02 23.84 38.44
N PHE A 25 -26.96 24.67 37.40
CA PHE A 25 -26.75 24.20 36.02
C PHE A 25 -25.33 23.67 35.79
N VAL A 26 -24.33 24.32 36.42
CA VAL A 26 -22.93 23.86 36.38
C VAL A 26 -22.79 22.53 37.11
N GLU A 27 -23.39 22.42 38.30
CA GLU A 27 -23.38 21.20 39.11
C GLU A 27 -24.09 20.03 38.40
N GLU A 28 -25.23 20.29 37.74
CA GLU A 28 -25.92 19.29 36.92
C GLU A 28 -25.08 18.83 35.72
N CYS A 29 -24.36 19.74 35.06
CA CYS A 29 -23.45 19.42 33.97
C CYS A 29 -22.25 18.59 34.44
N GLU A 30 -21.65 18.96 35.57
CA GLU A 30 -20.55 18.19 36.19
C GLU A 30 -20.99 16.78 36.57
N VAL A 31 -22.17 16.63 37.20
CA VAL A 31 -22.76 15.34 37.52
C VAL A 31 -23.05 14.52 36.26
N ALA A 32 -23.52 15.14 35.18
CA ALA A 32 -23.78 14.48 33.91
C ALA A 32 -22.49 14.01 33.22
N ILE A 33 -21.42 14.82 33.26
CA ILE A 33 -20.08 14.46 32.77
C ILE A 33 -19.51 13.31 33.59
N ILE A 34 -19.57 13.37 34.92
CA ILE A 34 -19.10 12.30 35.81
C ILE A 34 -19.87 11.00 35.55
N LYS A 35 -21.21 11.05 35.38
CA LYS A 35 -22.02 9.88 34.99
C LYS A 35 -21.60 9.31 33.62
N ARG A 36 -21.34 10.16 32.62
CA ARG A 36 -20.86 9.71 31.30
C ARG A 36 -19.46 9.10 31.36
N LEU A 37 -18.55 9.69 32.13
CA LEU A 37 -17.20 9.18 32.35
C LEU A 37 -17.22 7.84 33.12
N ALA A 38 -18.10 7.71 34.13
CA ALA A 38 -18.32 6.46 34.85
C ALA A 38 -18.91 5.37 33.93
N LYS A 39 -19.83 5.72 33.02
CA LYS A 39 -20.38 4.81 32.01
C LYS A 39 -19.30 4.34 31.02
N LYS A 40 -18.44 5.25 30.54
CA LYS A 40 -17.29 4.93 29.68
C LYS A 40 -16.24 4.06 30.40
N LYS A 41 -15.89 4.36 31.65
CA LYS A 41 -14.98 3.53 32.46
C LYS A 41 -15.56 2.13 32.70
N ARG A 42 -16.86 1.99 32.98
CA ARG A 42 -17.50 0.68 33.13
C ARG A 42 -17.51 -0.12 31.83
N ALA A 43 -17.78 0.51 30.69
CA ALA A 43 -17.71 -0.14 29.37
C ALA A 43 -16.28 -0.59 29.03
N HIS A 44 -15.27 0.23 29.34
CA HIS A 44 -13.86 -0.09 29.12
C HIS A 44 -13.36 -1.22 30.05
N ILE A 45 -13.78 -1.22 31.33
CA ILE A 45 -13.48 -2.33 32.26
C ILE A 45 -14.20 -3.61 31.84
N TRP A 46 -15.43 -3.53 31.31
CA TRP A 46 -16.13 -4.68 30.74
C TRP A 46 -15.42 -5.25 29.52
N TYR A 47 -14.97 -4.39 28.60
CA TYR A 47 -14.17 -4.76 27.44
C TYR A 47 -12.84 -5.44 27.83
N ILE A 48 -12.14 -4.92 28.85
CA ILE A 48 -10.90 -5.54 29.36
C ILE A 48 -11.18 -6.89 30.05
N ARG A 49 -12.32 -7.04 30.73
CA ARG A 49 -12.71 -8.30 31.37
C ARG A 49 -13.16 -9.35 30.37
N THR A 50 -13.89 -9.00 29.31
CA THR A 50 -14.27 -9.94 28.24
C THR A 50 -13.08 -10.34 27.37
N ALA A 51 -12.15 -9.41 27.08
CA ALA A 51 -10.90 -9.72 26.40
C ALA A 51 -10.00 -10.66 27.22
N LYS A 52 -9.92 -10.48 28.55
CA LYS A 52 -9.15 -11.38 29.43
C LYS A 52 -9.77 -12.77 29.58
N ILE A 53 -11.11 -12.90 29.57
CA ILE A 53 -11.78 -14.21 29.60
C ILE A 53 -11.62 -14.96 28.27
N SER A 54 -11.56 -14.24 27.13
CA SER A 54 -11.30 -14.82 25.81
C SER A 54 -9.86 -15.39 25.68
N CYS A 55 -8.86 -14.72 26.26
CA CYS A 55 -7.47 -15.20 26.24
C CYS A 55 -7.22 -16.42 27.14
N ILE A 56 -7.97 -16.59 28.24
CA ILE A 56 -7.85 -17.77 29.11
C ILE A 56 -8.51 -19.00 28.45
N GLY A 57 -9.62 -18.83 27.73
CA GLY A 57 -10.25 -19.91 26.95
C GLY A 57 -9.36 -20.43 25.82
N ALA A 58 -8.64 -19.55 25.12
CA ALA A 58 -7.70 -19.94 24.06
C ALA A 58 -6.45 -20.66 24.60
N ALA A 59 -5.96 -20.28 25.78
CA ALA A 59 -4.81 -20.93 26.41
C ALA A 59 -5.14 -22.36 26.92
N VAL A 60 -6.35 -22.58 27.45
CA VAL A 60 -6.80 -23.92 27.87
C VAL A 60 -7.03 -24.84 26.66
N MET A 61 -7.54 -24.31 25.54
CA MET A 61 -7.69 -25.07 24.29
C MET A 61 -6.35 -25.44 23.65
N LEU A 62 -5.31 -24.58 23.76
CA LEU A 62 -3.96 -24.88 23.27
C LEU A 62 -3.23 -25.95 24.11
N VAL A 63 -3.44 -25.99 25.42
CA VAL A 63 -2.85 -27.03 26.29
C VAL A 63 -3.51 -28.40 26.07
N ILE A 64 -4.81 -28.44 25.75
CA ILE A 64 -5.53 -29.69 25.43
C ILE A 64 -5.13 -30.22 24.03
N TRP A 65 -4.80 -29.32 23.09
CA TRP A 65 -4.38 -29.70 21.74
C TRP A 65 -2.91 -30.13 21.65
N LEU A 66 -2.02 -29.56 22.49
CA LEU A 66 -0.60 -29.94 22.55
C LEU A 66 -0.31 -31.14 23.47
N GLY A 67 -1.26 -31.59 24.28
CA GLY A 67 -1.09 -32.67 25.26
C GLY A 67 -1.54 -34.07 24.81
N SER A 68 -2.08 -34.23 23.60
CA SER A 68 -2.67 -35.51 23.16
C SER A 68 -1.81 -36.19 22.09
N PRO A 69 -1.27 -37.41 22.32
CA PRO A 69 -0.48 -38.11 21.32
C PRO A 69 -1.38 -38.71 20.23
N LEU A 70 -1.15 -38.30 18.97
CA LEU A 70 -1.70 -39.00 17.80
C LEU A 70 -1.07 -40.41 17.70
N ARG A 71 -1.91 -41.45 17.83
CA ARG A 71 -1.63 -42.74 17.19
C ARG A 71 -2.93 -43.29 16.60
N HIS A 72 -3.00 -43.26 15.28
CA HIS A 72 -4.00 -43.95 14.47
C HIS A 72 -3.99 -45.47 14.73
N GLN A 73 -5.17 -46.09 14.78
CA GLN A 73 -5.51 -47.36 14.11
C GLN A 73 -7.05 -47.51 14.01
N PRO A 74 -7.55 -48.35 13.06
CA PRO A 74 -8.75 -48.06 12.30
C PRO A 74 -10.05 -48.61 12.91
N MET A 75 -11.14 -48.06 12.37
CA MET A 75 -12.54 -48.31 12.69
C MET A 75 -12.99 -49.70 12.21
N GLU A 76 -13.57 -50.49 13.11
CA GLU A 76 -14.38 -51.67 12.79
C GLU A 76 -15.65 -51.67 13.67
N TRP A 77 -16.71 -52.25 13.13
CA TRP A 77 -18.11 -51.92 13.39
C TRP A 77 -18.72 -52.53 14.67
N SER A 78 -19.87 -51.94 15.04
CA SER A 78 -21.09 -52.57 15.61
C SER A 78 -21.42 -52.40 17.11
N GLN A 79 -22.52 -51.64 17.30
CA GLN A 79 -23.73 -51.89 18.10
C GLN A 79 -23.70 -52.36 19.58
N THR A 80 -24.62 -51.70 20.32
CA THR A 80 -25.41 -52.08 21.52
C THR A 80 -24.90 -51.72 22.93
N GLU A 81 -25.83 -51.07 23.65
CA GLU A 81 -25.80 -50.57 25.03
C GLU A 81 -25.95 -51.71 26.10
N PRO A 82 -26.25 -51.43 27.38
CA PRO A 82 -25.38 -50.92 28.46
C PRO A 82 -25.33 -51.94 29.65
N ILE A 83 -24.85 -51.51 30.83
CA ILE A 83 -25.25 -51.94 32.22
C ILE A 83 -24.20 -52.67 33.11
N VAL A 84 -23.75 -51.92 34.15
CA VAL A 84 -23.60 -52.27 35.59
C VAL A 84 -22.31 -52.94 36.16
N LYS A 85 -21.74 -52.18 37.13
CA LYS A 85 -21.10 -52.46 38.45
C LYS A 85 -20.13 -53.65 38.68
N GLU A 86 -18.96 -53.28 39.19
CA GLU A 86 -17.97 -53.95 40.08
C GLU A 86 -18.45 -55.09 41.03
N PRO A 87 -17.60 -55.92 41.71
CA PRO A 87 -16.11 -55.88 41.87
C PRO A 87 -15.34 -57.25 41.96
N LEU A 88 -14.01 -57.15 42.17
CA LEU A 88 -13.08 -58.00 42.98
C LEU A 88 -12.48 -59.37 42.49
N HIS A 89 -11.14 -59.41 42.55
CA HIS A 89 -10.21 -60.47 43.02
C HIS A 89 -9.46 -61.46 42.07
N ASN A 90 -8.12 -61.30 42.10
CA ASN A 90 -6.99 -62.25 42.28
C ASN A 90 -6.49 -63.23 41.19
N GLU A 91 -5.21 -62.98 40.81
CA GLU A 91 -4.07 -63.91 40.58
C GLU A 91 -4.04 -64.84 39.33
N PRO A 92 -2.86 -65.39 38.93
CA PRO A 92 -1.71 -64.69 38.31
C PRO A 92 -1.30 -65.29 36.93
N SER A 93 -0.42 -64.60 36.20
CA SER A 93 0.09 -64.99 34.87
C SER A 93 0.89 -66.30 34.82
N PRO A 94 0.99 -66.91 33.61
CA PRO A 94 2.22 -67.54 33.14
C PRO A 94 2.75 -66.92 31.82
N SER A 95 3.91 -66.28 31.97
CA SER A 95 5.16 -66.40 31.20
C SER A 95 5.22 -66.86 29.71
N ILE A 96 6.20 -66.21 29.02
CA ILE A 96 7.03 -66.62 27.84
C ILE A 96 6.44 -66.34 26.43
N PRO A 97 7.22 -66.04 25.34
CA PRO A 97 8.58 -65.49 25.13
C PRO A 97 8.67 -64.28 24.16
N LYS A 98 9.84 -63.61 24.13
CA LYS A 98 10.30 -62.76 23.01
C LYS A 98 10.88 -63.61 21.85
N PRO A 99 10.61 -63.27 20.58
CA PRO A 99 11.41 -63.68 19.41
C PRO A 99 12.35 -62.53 18.93
N PRO A 100 13.30 -62.78 18.00
CA PRO A 100 14.70 -62.39 18.18
C PRO A 100 15.18 -61.22 17.32
N ILE A 101 16.37 -60.74 17.69
CA ILE A 101 17.20 -59.76 16.97
C ILE A 101 17.89 -60.46 15.80
N GLU A 102 17.72 -59.92 14.59
CA GLU A 102 18.48 -60.32 13.39
C GLU A 102 19.33 -59.15 12.86
N LYS A 103 20.56 -59.46 12.45
CA LYS A 103 21.63 -58.51 12.11
C LYS A 103 21.64 -58.11 10.63
N LYS A 104 21.95 -56.83 10.43
CA LYS A 104 22.34 -56.04 9.24
C LYS A 104 22.84 -56.77 7.97
N GLY A 105 22.36 -56.26 6.83
CA GLY A 105 22.99 -56.27 5.49
C GLY A 105 22.64 -54.97 4.72
N PRO A 106 23.49 -54.48 3.78
CA PRO A 106 23.57 -53.05 3.46
C PRO A 106 22.61 -52.55 2.37
N THR A 107 22.21 -51.29 2.56
CA THR A 107 21.34 -50.45 1.72
C THR A 107 21.95 -50.10 0.36
N ILE A 108 21.17 -50.32 -0.71
CA ILE A 108 21.43 -49.76 -2.05
C ILE A 108 20.48 -48.57 -2.24
N ARG A 109 21.03 -47.36 -2.35
CA ARG A 109 20.33 -46.19 -2.90
C ARG A 109 20.81 -45.95 -4.34
N PRO A 110 19.91 -45.69 -5.30
CA PRO A 110 20.32 -45.27 -6.64
C PRO A 110 20.73 -43.79 -6.64
N THR A 111 21.97 -43.55 -7.04
CA THR A 111 22.57 -42.22 -7.28
C THR A 111 22.29 -41.81 -8.72
N VAL A 112 21.57 -40.70 -8.90
CA VAL A 112 21.45 -40.01 -10.20
C VAL A 112 22.69 -39.09 -10.36
N PRO A 113 23.32 -39.02 -11.55
CA PRO A 113 24.64 -38.40 -11.70
C PRO A 113 24.60 -36.86 -11.70
N VAL A 114 25.52 -36.26 -10.95
CA VAL A 114 25.92 -34.85 -11.04
C VAL A 114 26.89 -34.70 -12.21
N PRO A 115 26.67 -33.80 -13.18
CA PRO A 115 27.64 -33.55 -14.24
C PRO A 115 28.87 -32.83 -13.69
N THR A 116 30.05 -33.43 -13.90
CA THR A 116 31.36 -32.80 -13.65
C THR A 116 31.70 -31.88 -14.82
N PRO A 117 32.16 -30.64 -14.58
CA PRO A 117 32.48 -29.69 -15.64
C PRO A 117 33.70 -30.14 -16.46
N THR A 118 33.53 -30.17 -17.78
CA THR A 118 34.62 -30.36 -18.75
C THR A 118 35.49 -29.08 -18.79
N PRO A 119 36.83 -29.19 -18.93
CA PRO A 119 37.72 -28.03 -18.90
C PRO A 119 37.51 -27.12 -20.11
N ILE A 120 37.31 -25.83 -19.87
CA ILE A 120 37.29 -24.80 -20.92
C ILE A 120 38.72 -24.64 -21.45
N GLN A 121 38.88 -24.89 -22.75
CA GLN A 121 40.10 -24.57 -23.50
C GLN A 121 40.30 -23.06 -23.55
N VAL A 122 41.50 -22.65 -23.15
CA VAL A 122 42.06 -21.30 -23.30
C VAL A 122 42.44 -21.08 -24.76
N PRO A 123 41.97 -20.00 -25.42
CA PRO A 123 42.62 -19.47 -26.62
C PRO A 123 43.79 -18.56 -26.23
N ASP A 124 44.91 -18.76 -26.91
CA ASP A 124 46.19 -18.09 -26.69
C ASP A 124 46.17 -16.56 -26.85
N ARG A 125 47.03 -15.96 -26.02
CA ARG A 125 47.70 -14.65 -26.07
C ARG A 125 47.52 -13.80 -27.34
N VAL A 126 47.00 -12.58 -27.13
CA VAL A 126 47.41 -11.39 -27.90
C VAL A 126 48.39 -10.59 -27.03
N PRO A 127 49.60 -10.24 -27.53
CA PRO A 127 50.61 -9.55 -26.75
C PRO A 127 50.30 -8.05 -26.57
N ALA A 128 50.56 -7.54 -25.36
CA ALA A 128 50.49 -6.13 -25.03
C ALA A 128 51.52 -5.31 -25.83
N PRO A 129 51.16 -4.12 -26.34
CA PRO A 129 52.13 -3.22 -26.95
C PRO A 129 53.05 -2.57 -25.89
N PRO A 130 54.32 -2.28 -26.24
CA PRO A 130 55.36 -1.87 -25.30
C PRO A 130 55.25 -0.41 -24.88
N LEU A 131 55.59 -0.18 -23.60
CA LEU A 131 56.00 1.10 -23.04
C LEU A 131 57.23 1.62 -23.81
N VAL A 132 57.10 2.78 -24.45
CA VAL A 132 58.24 3.57 -24.93
C VAL A 132 58.33 4.83 -24.06
N SER A 133 59.50 4.94 -23.45
CA SER A 133 60.03 6.08 -22.71
C SER A 133 60.40 7.22 -23.66
N ASP A 134 60.10 8.46 -23.28
CA ASP A 134 60.98 9.58 -23.57
C ASP A 134 61.46 10.19 -22.26
N ARG A 135 62.78 10.08 -22.06
CA ARG A 135 63.56 10.83 -21.07
C ARG A 135 64.22 11.96 -21.84
N ASP A 136 63.89 13.19 -21.46
CA ASP A 136 64.83 14.30 -21.52
C ASP A 136 64.59 15.18 -20.30
N GLN A 137 65.41 14.98 -19.26
CA GLN A 137 65.81 16.02 -18.30
C GLN A 137 66.84 15.49 -17.29
N LYS A 138 67.98 16.17 -17.25
CA LYS A 138 68.87 16.33 -16.08
C LYS A 138 69.70 17.62 -16.32
N PRO A 139 70.30 18.29 -15.30
CA PRO A 139 70.31 17.92 -13.87
C PRO A 139 70.33 19.09 -12.81
N VAL A 140 70.21 18.67 -11.53
CA VAL A 140 70.79 19.25 -10.28
C VAL A 140 69.97 20.33 -9.50
N PRO A 141 70.02 20.45 -8.14
CA PRO A 141 70.35 19.50 -7.06
C PRO A 141 69.31 19.40 -5.91
N THR A 142 69.41 18.30 -5.16
CA THR A 142 69.00 18.14 -3.75
C THR A 142 69.82 19.02 -2.80
N PRO A 143 69.32 19.28 -1.58
CA PRO A 143 70.16 19.14 -0.41
C PRO A 143 69.59 18.14 0.61
N ASP A 144 70.54 17.50 1.28
CA ASP A 144 70.47 16.40 2.24
C ASP A 144 69.72 16.71 3.55
N PRO A 145 69.38 15.65 4.32
CA PRO A 145 68.61 15.70 5.56
C PRO A 145 69.52 15.88 6.79
N ASP A 146 68.97 16.39 7.90
CA ASP A 146 69.25 15.89 9.25
C ASP A 146 68.35 16.54 10.35
N PRO A 147 68.26 15.95 11.56
CA PRO A 147 67.00 15.68 12.25
C PRO A 147 66.81 16.48 13.55
N VAL A 148 65.56 16.68 14.00
CA VAL A 148 65.29 17.08 15.40
C VAL A 148 64.04 16.40 15.95
N LYS A 149 64.25 15.79 17.13
CA LYS A 149 63.32 15.15 18.05
C LYS A 149 62.25 16.09 18.64
N GLU A 150 61.14 15.45 19.05
CA GLU A 150 60.26 15.79 20.19
C GLU A 150 59.44 17.09 20.16
N LYS A 151 58.12 16.96 20.03
CA LYS A 151 57.20 17.16 21.17
C LYS A 151 55.78 16.69 20.83
N ILE A 152 55.24 15.82 21.68
CA ILE A 152 53.81 15.54 21.78
C ILE A 152 53.17 16.77 22.43
N SER A 153 52.23 17.41 21.75
CA SER A 153 51.31 18.38 22.34
C SER A 153 49.92 18.13 21.80
N GLU A 154 49.00 17.77 22.69
CA GLU A 154 47.56 17.75 22.46
C GLU A 154 47.11 19.09 21.89
N SER A 155 46.68 19.10 20.62
CA SER A 155 45.96 20.22 20.03
C SER A 155 44.48 19.86 19.97
N VAL A 156 43.76 20.48 20.90
CA VAL A 156 42.32 20.76 20.90
C VAL A 156 41.75 20.77 19.48
N VAL A 157 40.79 19.89 19.22
CA VAL A 157 40.01 19.86 17.98
C VAL A 157 39.20 21.15 17.91
N ASP A 158 39.63 22.05 17.04
CA ASP A 158 38.88 23.23 16.64
C ASP A 158 37.51 22.81 16.13
N LYS A 159 36.49 23.34 16.82
CA LYS A 159 35.08 23.19 16.52
C LYS A 159 34.81 23.98 15.23
N LYS A 160 35.09 23.37 14.08
CA LYS A 160 34.74 23.94 12.78
C LYS A 160 33.22 23.87 12.65
N GLU A 161 32.55 24.96 13.02
CA GLU A 161 31.13 25.18 12.76
C GLU A 161 30.85 24.94 11.28
N MET A 162 30.08 23.89 11.01
CA MET A 162 29.43 23.69 9.72
C MET A 162 28.44 24.83 9.49
N PRO A 163 28.22 25.25 8.24
CA PRO A 163 27.49 26.48 7.96
C PRO A 163 26.07 26.40 8.51
N ILE A 164 25.76 27.34 9.41
CA ILE A 164 24.41 27.65 9.85
C ILE A 164 23.59 27.90 8.58
N VAL A 165 22.65 26.99 8.29
CA VAL A 165 21.60 27.22 7.31
C VAL A 165 20.90 28.51 7.74
N LYS A 166 20.89 29.52 6.87
CA LYS A 166 20.18 30.78 7.09
C LYS A 166 18.77 30.45 7.54
N GLN A 167 18.41 30.84 8.77
CA GLN A 167 17.04 30.90 9.23
C GLN A 167 16.26 31.77 8.24
N ASN A 168 15.50 31.16 7.35
CA ASN A 168 14.49 31.87 6.58
C ASN A 168 13.51 32.50 7.58
N GLN A 169 13.12 33.74 7.33
CA GLN A 169 12.02 34.36 8.06
C GLN A 169 10.79 33.45 7.94
N MET A 170 10.20 33.06 9.06
CA MET A 170 8.99 32.24 9.08
C MET A 170 7.90 32.95 8.27
N THR A 171 7.16 32.17 7.49
CA THR A 171 5.91 32.66 6.89
C THR A 171 4.90 33.01 7.97
N GLU A 172 3.89 33.82 7.62
CA GLU A 172 2.79 34.18 8.54
C GLU A 172 2.16 32.94 9.19
N PHE A 173 1.92 31.88 8.40
CA PHE A 173 1.31 30.65 8.90
C PHE A 173 2.26 29.80 9.73
N GLU A 174 3.57 29.80 9.43
CA GLU A 174 4.57 29.15 10.29
C GLU A 174 4.70 29.87 11.63
N GLN A 175 4.58 31.20 11.65
CA GLN A 175 4.56 31.98 12.89
C GLN A 175 3.31 31.66 13.71
N ILE A 176 2.12 31.67 13.11
CA ILE A 176 0.87 31.28 13.79
C ILE A 176 0.99 29.86 14.37
N ALA A 177 1.54 28.93 13.59
CA ALA A 177 1.79 27.57 14.02
C ALA A 177 2.78 27.50 15.21
N PHE A 178 3.87 28.26 15.15
CA PHE A 178 4.86 28.33 16.22
C PHE A 178 4.23 28.87 17.51
N ASP A 179 3.49 29.96 17.42
CA ASP A 179 2.81 30.60 18.56
C ASP A 179 1.75 29.69 19.17
N PHE A 180 1.10 28.86 18.34
CA PHE A 180 0.19 27.83 18.81
C PHE A 180 0.91 26.70 19.56
N LEU A 181 2.06 26.23 19.06
CA LEU A 181 2.77 25.08 19.63
C LEU A 181 3.65 25.45 20.84
N LYS A 182 4.28 26.62 20.86
CA LYS A 182 5.22 27.03 21.91
C LYS A 182 4.66 26.90 23.34
N PRO A 183 3.44 27.38 23.67
CA PRO A 183 2.90 27.22 25.02
C PRO A 183 2.50 25.76 25.35
N ARG A 184 2.32 24.91 24.35
CA ARG A 184 1.90 23.50 24.51
C ARG A 184 3.09 22.55 24.66
N LEU A 185 4.19 22.83 23.97
CA LEU A 185 5.39 21.98 23.95
C LEU A 185 6.54 22.55 24.80
N GLY A 186 6.47 23.82 25.21
CA GLY A 186 7.54 24.48 25.94
C GLY A 186 8.83 24.50 25.13
N ASP A 187 9.92 24.01 25.71
CA ASP A 187 11.22 23.95 25.04
C ASP A 187 11.39 22.73 24.14
N SER A 188 10.53 21.72 24.27
CA SER A 188 10.56 20.54 23.39
C SER A 188 10.32 20.90 21.93
N ILE A 189 9.67 22.04 21.63
CA ILE A 189 9.49 22.56 20.27
C ILE A 189 10.83 22.76 19.53
N ASN A 190 11.92 23.00 20.25
CA ASN A 190 13.24 23.19 19.66
C ASN A 190 13.79 21.89 19.03
N SER A 191 13.20 20.73 19.35
CA SER A 191 13.49 19.45 18.69
C SER A 191 12.67 19.23 17.42
N PHE A 192 11.85 20.20 17.02
CA PHE A 192 11.03 20.14 15.82
C PHE A 192 11.43 21.21 14.81
N GLN A 193 11.24 20.91 13.54
CA GLN A 193 11.37 21.86 12.45
C GLN A 193 10.07 21.93 11.65
N SER A 194 9.65 23.15 11.31
CA SER A 194 8.49 23.38 10.46
C SER A 194 8.82 23.16 8.99
N PHE A 195 7.87 22.58 8.28
CA PHE A 195 7.83 22.49 6.84
C PHE A 195 6.47 23.05 6.42
N GLY A 196 6.50 24.20 5.74
CA GLY A 196 5.29 24.83 5.20
C GLY A 196 4.68 23.96 4.10
N GLY A 197 3.39 23.65 4.24
CA GLY A 197 2.61 22.99 3.20
C GLY A 197 2.01 23.99 2.21
N THR A 198 1.27 23.50 1.22
CA THR A 198 0.59 24.36 0.25
C THR A 198 -0.50 25.21 0.91
N LYS A 199 -0.48 26.53 0.64
CA LYS A 199 -1.59 27.43 0.98
C LYS A 199 -2.82 27.06 0.14
N GLY A 200 -3.84 26.49 0.77
CA GLY A 200 -5.14 26.26 0.17
C GLY A 200 -5.98 27.53 0.11
N LYS A 201 -7.16 27.45 -0.55
CA LYS A 201 -8.10 28.57 -0.62
C LYS A 201 -8.73 28.91 0.74
N ALA A 202 -9.04 27.88 1.53
CA ALA A 202 -9.71 28.02 2.82
C ALA A 202 -8.76 27.77 4.01
N THR A 203 -7.84 26.80 3.88
CA THR A 203 -6.91 26.43 4.95
C THR A 203 -5.47 26.37 4.44
N SER A 204 -4.52 26.66 5.32
CA SER A 204 -3.08 26.48 5.11
C SER A 204 -2.58 25.34 6.00
N ARG A 205 -1.74 24.45 5.46
CA ARG A 205 -1.15 23.35 6.21
C ARG A 205 0.29 23.68 6.61
N VAL A 206 0.66 23.41 7.85
CA VAL A 206 2.04 23.51 8.36
C VAL A 206 2.32 22.26 9.17
N VAL A 207 3.47 21.62 8.95
CA VAL A 207 3.80 20.37 9.65
C VAL A 207 5.15 20.49 10.33
N TYR A 208 5.17 20.11 11.59
CA TYR A 208 6.37 20.07 12.41
C TYR A 208 6.83 18.62 12.53
N TYR A 209 8.00 18.32 11.97
CA TYR A 209 8.65 17.03 12.14
C TYR A 209 9.64 17.11 13.29
N ARG A 210 9.70 16.04 14.09
CA ARG A 210 10.77 15.90 15.08
C ARG A 210 12.09 15.62 14.36
N MET A 211 13.17 16.23 14.84
CA MET A 211 14.48 16.20 14.21
C MET A 211 15.47 15.38 15.04
N VAL A 212 16.24 14.52 14.37
CA VAL A 212 17.42 13.84 14.92
C VAL A 212 18.55 13.98 13.90
N HIS A 213 19.76 14.34 14.32
CA HIS A 213 20.88 14.62 13.39
C HIS A 213 20.50 15.57 12.24
N ASN A 214 19.67 16.60 12.52
CA ASN A 214 19.13 17.52 11.53
C ASN A 214 18.35 16.83 10.38
N THR A 215 17.77 15.67 10.65
CA THR A 215 17.00 14.85 9.73
C THR A 215 15.62 14.56 10.34
N PRO A 216 14.51 14.76 9.60
CA PRO A 216 13.16 14.61 10.12
C PRO A 216 12.77 13.14 10.33
N ILE A 217 11.96 12.86 11.36
CA ILE A 217 11.33 11.56 11.60
C ILE A 217 9.91 11.59 11.06
N LEU A 218 9.63 10.86 9.97
CA LEU A 218 8.33 10.92 9.27
C LEU A 218 7.15 10.39 10.09
N ASP A 219 7.44 9.51 11.04
CA ASP A 219 6.41 8.89 11.89
C ASP A 219 6.12 9.68 13.17
N GLN A 220 6.86 10.75 13.43
CA GLN A 220 6.66 11.64 14.58
C GLN A 220 6.53 13.09 14.11
N ASN A 221 5.28 13.51 13.89
CA ASN A 221 5.00 14.86 13.40
C ASN A 221 3.70 15.44 13.95
N ILE A 222 3.59 16.76 13.88
CA ILE A 222 2.42 17.53 14.27
C ILE A 222 1.93 18.28 13.04
N ASN A 223 0.76 17.90 12.54
CA ASN A 223 0.13 18.57 11.41
C ASN A 223 -0.81 19.65 11.92
N LEU A 224 -0.70 20.84 11.35
CA LEU A 224 -1.52 21.99 11.68
C LEU A 224 -2.27 22.44 10.43
N SER A 225 -3.59 22.47 10.53
CA SER A 225 -4.47 23.10 9.55
C SER A 225 -4.94 24.43 10.10
N ILE A 226 -4.61 25.50 9.41
CA ILE A 226 -4.87 26.89 9.84
C ILE A 226 -5.90 27.49 8.89
N ASP A 227 -7.03 27.95 9.41
CA ASP A 227 -8.00 28.69 8.60
C ASP A 227 -7.39 30.00 8.09
N VAL A 228 -7.50 30.27 6.79
CA VAL A 228 -6.86 31.43 6.17
C VAL A 228 -7.51 32.75 6.62
N GLN A 229 -8.81 32.74 6.95
CA GLN A 229 -9.59 33.90 7.34
C GLN A 229 -9.62 34.10 8.85
N THR A 230 -10.03 33.09 9.61
CA THR A 230 -10.21 33.19 11.07
C THR A 230 -8.90 33.02 11.82
N LYS A 231 -7.89 32.41 11.17
CA LYS A 231 -6.61 32.00 11.77
C LYS A 231 -6.78 30.92 12.85
N ASP A 232 -7.93 30.25 12.91
CA ASP A 232 -8.15 29.13 13.81
C ASP A 232 -7.22 27.97 13.45
N VAL A 233 -6.61 27.35 14.47
CA VAL A 233 -5.63 26.28 14.30
C VAL A 233 -6.21 24.96 14.77
N TYR A 234 -6.21 23.98 13.88
CA TYR A 234 -6.55 22.59 14.16
C TYR A 234 -5.29 21.73 14.06
N SER A 235 -5.03 20.90 15.07
CA SER A 235 -3.83 20.07 15.11
C SER A 235 -4.14 18.58 15.14
N THR A 236 -3.39 17.78 14.37
CA THR A 236 -3.33 16.33 14.49
C THR A 236 -1.89 15.89 14.75
N ILE A 237 -1.70 14.94 15.67
CA ILE A 237 -0.38 14.41 16.03
C ILE A 237 -0.26 13.00 15.47
N LYS A 238 0.85 12.73 14.76
CA LYS A 238 1.24 11.39 14.32
C LYS A 238 2.40 10.90 15.20
N GLY A 239 2.27 9.69 15.71
CA GLY A 239 3.29 9.03 16.54
C GLY A 239 3.42 9.55 17.97
N ASN A 240 4.36 8.99 18.72
CA ASN A 240 4.64 9.39 20.09
C ASN A 240 5.67 10.53 20.15
N ILE A 241 5.18 11.77 20.04
CA ILE A 241 6.03 12.97 20.06
C ILE A 241 6.60 13.32 21.44
N THR A 242 6.11 12.67 22.50
CA THR A 242 6.54 12.91 23.90
C THR A 242 7.59 11.92 24.38
N GLU A 243 7.91 10.90 23.59
CA GLU A 243 8.91 9.89 23.94
C GLU A 243 10.32 10.49 23.98
N ASP A 244 11.13 10.10 24.96
CA ASP A 244 12.55 10.44 24.93
C ASP A 244 13.24 9.65 23.82
N ILE A 245 13.93 10.37 22.94
CA ILE A 245 14.71 9.77 21.87
C ILE A 245 16.18 9.81 22.27
N ASP A 246 16.83 8.65 22.20
CA ASP A 246 18.29 8.55 22.17
C ASP A 246 18.79 8.71 20.72
N PRO A 247 19.47 9.81 20.37
CA PRO A 247 20.03 10.01 19.03
C PRO A 247 20.99 8.89 18.61
N LEU A 248 21.64 8.19 19.55
CA LEU A 248 22.59 7.11 19.26
C LEU A 248 21.91 5.89 18.62
N HIS A 249 20.60 5.73 18.79
CA HIS A 249 19.84 4.67 18.12
C HIS A 249 19.54 4.96 16.64
N PHE A 250 19.80 6.19 16.18
CA PHE A 250 19.55 6.60 14.80
C PHE A 250 20.83 6.50 13.96
N PRO A 251 20.78 5.89 12.77
CA PRO A 251 21.94 5.80 11.91
C PRO A 251 22.36 7.20 11.44
N LEU A 252 23.66 7.52 11.52
CA LEU A 252 24.18 8.79 11.04
C LEU A 252 24.04 8.89 9.51
N PRO A 253 23.81 10.10 8.96
CA PRO A 253 23.77 10.34 7.51
C PRO A 253 25.20 10.36 6.92
N LYS A 254 25.87 9.21 7.02
CA LYS A 254 27.21 8.94 6.48
C LYS A 254 27.15 7.72 5.59
N ASP A 255 28.03 7.68 4.59
CA ASP A 255 28.12 6.57 3.63
C ASP A 255 26.77 6.29 2.93
N ILE A 256 26.03 7.36 2.66
CA ILE A 256 24.75 7.33 1.96
C ILE A 256 24.97 7.42 0.45
N LEU A 257 24.02 6.87 -0.29
CA LEU A 257 23.94 6.92 -1.73
C LEU A 257 23.87 8.39 -2.19
N PRO A 258 24.69 8.84 -3.15
CA PRO A 258 24.61 10.20 -3.68
C PRO A 258 23.23 10.48 -4.29
N ILE A 259 22.70 11.69 -4.08
CA ILE A 259 21.36 12.08 -4.59
C ILE A 259 21.20 11.87 -6.11
N ALA A 260 22.27 12.07 -6.89
CA ALA A 260 22.24 11.81 -8.33
C ALA A 260 21.91 10.35 -8.69
N LYS A 261 22.25 9.39 -7.82
CA LYS A 261 21.85 7.99 -8.00
C LYS A 261 20.38 7.75 -7.66
N VAL A 262 19.82 8.52 -6.74
CA VAL A 262 18.37 8.52 -6.46
C VAL A 262 17.61 9.03 -7.69
N ASP A 263 18.11 10.08 -8.34
CA ASP A 263 17.54 10.60 -9.59
C ASP A 263 17.55 9.54 -10.71
N GLU A 264 18.67 8.81 -10.86
CA GLU A 264 18.78 7.68 -11.81
C GLU A 264 17.79 6.53 -11.49
N ILE A 265 17.53 6.27 -10.20
CA ILE A 265 16.53 5.27 -9.77
C ILE A 265 15.13 5.76 -10.16
N LEU A 266 14.79 7.01 -9.89
CA LEU A 266 13.50 7.59 -10.25
C LEU A 266 13.27 7.56 -11.77
N GLU A 267 14.27 7.93 -12.57
CA GLU A 267 14.18 7.91 -14.04
C GLU A 267 13.80 6.51 -14.56
N LYS A 268 14.35 5.46 -13.95
CA LYS A 268 14.03 4.06 -14.29
C LYS A 268 12.60 3.68 -13.93
N GLU A 269 12.04 4.26 -12.87
CA GLU A 269 10.67 4.00 -12.41
C GLU A 269 9.61 4.86 -13.11
N MET A 270 10.00 5.90 -13.83
CA MET A 270 9.07 6.73 -14.59
C MET A 270 8.39 5.94 -15.72
N ARG A 271 7.08 6.09 -15.82
CA ARG A 271 6.23 5.48 -16.83
C ARG A 271 5.38 6.48 -17.54
N LEU A 272 5.14 6.20 -18.82
CA LEU A 272 4.09 6.83 -19.57
C LEU A 272 2.75 6.14 -19.26
N ILE A 273 1.71 6.93 -19.00
CA ILE A 273 0.35 6.49 -18.68
C ILE A 273 -0.67 7.39 -19.37
N TYR A 274 -1.87 6.87 -19.64
CA TYR A 274 -3.05 7.70 -19.87
C TYR A 274 -3.82 7.85 -18.56
N PHE A 275 -4.10 9.09 -18.19
CA PHE A 275 -4.83 9.44 -16.98
C PHE A 275 -6.01 10.36 -17.34
N GLN A 276 -7.16 10.12 -16.72
CA GLN A 276 -8.37 10.90 -16.91
C GLN A 276 -8.34 12.14 -15.99
N THR A 277 -8.45 13.33 -16.57
CA THR A 277 -8.50 14.61 -15.83
C THR A 277 -9.89 15.23 -15.75
N GLY A 278 -10.87 14.65 -16.46
CA GLY A 278 -12.27 15.06 -16.50
C GLY A 278 -13.09 14.11 -17.36
N GLU A 279 -14.40 14.35 -17.49
CA GLU A 279 -15.30 13.54 -18.32
C GLU A 279 -14.78 13.48 -19.77
N ASN A 280 -14.42 12.28 -20.23
CA ASN A 280 -13.79 12.02 -21.54
C ASN A 280 -12.56 12.91 -21.85
N GLN A 281 -11.86 13.40 -20.84
CA GLN A 281 -10.62 14.17 -21.00
C GLN A 281 -9.45 13.39 -20.45
N TYR A 282 -8.52 13.05 -21.34
CA TYR A 282 -7.33 12.28 -21.00
C TYR A 282 -6.06 13.06 -21.29
N VAL A 283 -5.09 12.83 -20.44
CA VAL A 283 -3.72 13.29 -20.61
C VAL A 283 -2.81 12.09 -20.77
N LEU A 284 -1.84 12.22 -21.65
CA LEU A 284 -0.69 11.35 -21.68
C LEU A 284 0.35 11.95 -20.73
N GLY A 285 0.75 11.21 -19.71
CA GLY A 285 1.59 11.74 -18.65
C GLY A 285 2.65 10.78 -18.14
N TYR A 286 3.69 11.33 -17.52
CA TYR A 286 4.72 10.60 -16.82
C TYR A 286 4.41 10.52 -15.32
N GLN A 287 4.48 9.31 -14.77
CA GLN A 287 4.26 9.06 -13.35
C GLN A 287 5.33 8.08 -12.83
N PRO A 288 5.89 8.27 -11.61
CA PRO A 288 6.73 7.25 -11.00
C PRO A 288 5.88 6.03 -10.61
N ALA A 289 6.36 4.84 -10.96
CA ALA A 289 5.68 3.58 -10.67
C ALA A 289 5.61 3.24 -9.17
N ILE A 290 6.53 3.81 -8.37
CA ILE A 290 6.67 3.51 -6.95
C ILE A 290 6.69 4.83 -6.18
N TYR A 291 5.81 4.92 -5.17
CA TYR A 291 5.83 6.01 -4.18
C TYR A 291 6.26 5.43 -2.85
N GLY A 292 7.32 5.97 -2.24
CA GLY A 292 7.72 5.48 -0.93
C GLY A 292 9.11 5.94 -0.53
N TYR A 293 9.87 5.00 -0.01
CA TYR A 293 11.15 5.24 0.61
C TYR A 293 12.23 4.49 -0.16
N ILE A 294 13.31 5.17 -0.51
CA ILE A 294 14.52 4.54 -1.04
C ILE A 294 15.50 4.43 0.13
N ASP A 295 15.98 3.24 0.45
CA ASP A 295 16.99 3.06 1.49
C ASP A 295 18.22 3.91 1.16
N ALA A 296 18.63 4.78 2.09
CA ALA A 296 19.66 5.76 1.82
C ALA A 296 21.05 5.13 1.64
N LYS A 297 21.26 3.85 1.97
CA LYS A 297 22.54 3.16 1.79
C LYS A 297 22.52 2.22 0.59
N SER A 298 21.51 1.36 0.47
CA SER A 298 21.47 0.36 -0.59
C SER A 298 20.88 0.90 -1.90
N GLY A 299 20.04 1.94 -1.84
CA GLY A 299 19.26 2.40 -2.99
C GLY A 299 18.06 1.49 -3.33
N GLU A 300 17.75 0.51 -2.48
CA GLU A 300 16.58 -0.35 -2.65
C GLU A 300 15.30 0.35 -2.21
N TRP A 301 14.20 0.13 -2.94
CA TRP A 301 12.88 0.57 -2.50
C TRP A 301 12.44 -0.21 -1.26
N LEU A 302 12.13 0.50 -0.19
CA LEU A 302 11.55 -0.06 1.02
C LEU A 302 10.03 -0.04 0.91
N ASP A 303 9.42 -1.17 1.28
CA ASP A 303 7.99 -1.50 1.20
C ASP A 303 7.07 -0.29 1.08
N SER A 304 6.72 0.06 -0.17
CA SER A 304 5.62 0.96 -0.43
C SER A 304 4.35 0.14 -0.47
N SER A 305 3.43 0.46 0.45
CA SER A 305 2.03 0.05 0.31
C SER A 305 1.36 0.66 -0.93
N TYR A 306 2.06 1.54 -1.66
CA TYR A 306 1.61 2.21 -2.87
C TYR A 306 2.56 1.87 -4.03
N ARG A 307 2.17 0.90 -4.85
CA ARG A 307 2.79 0.60 -6.15
C ARG A 307 1.74 0.81 -7.22
N LEU A 308 1.84 1.90 -7.97
CA LEU A 308 0.98 2.10 -9.13
C LEU A 308 1.71 1.54 -10.35
N LEU A 309 1.37 0.31 -10.72
CA LEU A 309 1.90 -0.40 -11.89
C LEU A 309 3.44 -0.58 -11.82
N ASP A 310 3.93 -1.61 -11.15
CA ASP A 310 5.38 -1.91 -11.08
C ASP A 310 5.98 -2.24 -12.48
N LYS A 311 7.20 -1.77 -12.79
CA LYS A 311 7.87 -2.01 -14.11
C LYS A 311 8.08 -3.46 -14.43
N SER A 312 8.39 -4.19 -13.39
CA SER A 312 8.69 -5.59 -13.47
C SER A 312 7.43 -6.46 -13.49
N SER A 313 6.25 -5.88 -13.18
CA SER A 313 4.98 -6.61 -13.06
C SER A 313 4.03 -6.43 -14.24
N GLY A 314 4.30 -5.49 -15.16
CA GLY A 314 3.45 -5.21 -16.31
C GLY A 314 3.64 -6.16 -17.49
N LYS A 315 2.58 -6.85 -17.91
CA LYS A 315 2.60 -7.61 -19.17
C LYS A 315 1.57 -7.06 -20.17
N ILE A 316 2.05 -6.63 -21.34
CA ILE A 316 1.17 -6.33 -22.48
C ILE A 316 0.65 -7.63 -23.08
N ILE A 317 -0.66 -7.70 -23.28
CA ILE A 317 -1.39 -8.83 -23.83
C ILE A 317 -2.13 -8.34 -25.06
N PRO A 318 -1.83 -8.85 -26.26
CA PRO A 318 -2.60 -8.52 -27.45
C PRO A 318 -4.03 -9.08 -27.34
N LEU A 319 -5.01 -8.30 -27.76
CA LEU A 319 -6.40 -8.67 -27.90
C LEU A 319 -6.76 -8.79 -29.37
N ASP A 320 -7.20 -9.98 -29.77
CA ASP A 320 -7.91 -10.16 -31.03
C ASP A 320 -9.32 -9.58 -30.87
N SER A 321 -9.52 -8.35 -31.33
CA SER A 321 -10.79 -7.63 -31.17
C SER A 321 -11.94 -8.43 -31.79
N ARG A 322 -12.98 -8.71 -31.01
CA ARG A 322 -14.24 -9.34 -31.45
C ARG A 322 -15.39 -8.34 -31.41
N LYS A 323 -16.57 -8.78 -31.86
CA LYS A 323 -17.81 -8.03 -31.67
C LYS A 323 -17.99 -7.78 -30.17
N GLN A 324 -18.00 -6.51 -29.78
CA GLN A 324 -18.21 -6.07 -28.41
C GLN A 324 -19.65 -6.35 -27.97
N PHE A 325 -19.82 -6.87 -26.76
CA PHE A 325 -21.14 -6.93 -26.14
C PHE A 325 -21.55 -5.53 -25.65
N SER A 326 -22.76 -5.16 -26.00
CA SER A 326 -23.46 -3.99 -25.48
C SER A 326 -24.87 -4.46 -25.14
N ALA A 327 -25.32 -4.22 -23.92
CA ALA A 327 -26.67 -4.51 -23.49
C ALA A 327 -27.39 -3.20 -23.11
N LYS A 328 -28.44 -2.90 -23.86
CA LYS A 328 -29.36 -1.78 -23.68
C LYS A 328 -30.79 -2.24 -23.40
N SER A 329 -31.04 -3.54 -23.46
CA SER A 329 -32.30 -4.17 -23.08
C SER A 329 -32.09 -5.34 -22.13
N GLU A 330 -33.17 -5.75 -21.47
CA GLU A 330 -33.19 -6.92 -20.59
C GLU A 330 -32.87 -8.22 -21.35
N GLU A 331 -33.35 -8.39 -22.57
CA GLU A 331 -33.07 -9.56 -23.41
C GLU A 331 -31.58 -9.65 -23.79
N GLU A 332 -30.94 -8.51 -24.04
CA GLU A 332 -29.50 -8.44 -24.30
C GLU A 332 -28.69 -8.78 -23.03
N VAL A 333 -29.14 -8.35 -21.86
CA VAL A 333 -28.53 -8.74 -20.57
C VAL A 333 -28.65 -10.24 -20.33
N GLN A 334 -29.80 -10.85 -20.59
CA GLN A 334 -29.99 -12.30 -20.48
C GLN A 334 -29.04 -13.06 -21.41
N THR A 335 -28.84 -12.55 -22.63
CA THR A 335 -27.90 -13.13 -23.60
C THR A 335 -26.47 -13.05 -23.08
N ILE A 336 -26.04 -11.92 -22.50
CA ILE A 336 -24.72 -11.77 -21.89
C ILE A 336 -24.53 -12.76 -20.73
N LEU A 337 -25.54 -12.90 -19.86
CA LEU A 337 -25.50 -13.82 -18.72
C LEU A 337 -25.34 -15.28 -19.17
N ALA A 338 -26.06 -15.69 -20.22
CA ALA A 338 -25.94 -17.02 -20.80
C ALA A 338 -24.58 -17.23 -21.49
N ASP A 339 -24.19 -16.33 -22.41
CA ASP A 339 -23.05 -16.52 -23.31
C ASP A 339 -21.70 -16.33 -22.61
N LEU A 340 -21.59 -15.34 -21.71
CA LEU A 340 -20.32 -14.99 -21.04
C LEU A 340 -20.16 -15.64 -19.67
N PHE A 341 -21.26 -15.78 -18.94
CA PHE A 341 -21.23 -16.19 -17.54
C PHE A 341 -21.84 -17.58 -17.31
N THR A 342 -22.39 -18.22 -18.36
CA THR A 342 -23.01 -19.55 -18.28
C THR A 342 -24.16 -19.59 -17.25
N VAL A 343 -24.87 -18.47 -17.08
CA VAL A 343 -26.00 -18.34 -16.17
C VAL A 343 -27.30 -18.54 -16.97
N ASP A 344 -28.08 -19.57 -16.63
CA ASP A 344 -29.40 -19.81 -17.24
C ASP A 344 -30.45 -18.90 -16.60
N THR A 345 -30.80 -17.83 -17.30
CA THR A 345 -31.77 -16.83 -16.84
C THR A 345 -33.22 -17.20 -17.08
N GLN A 346 -33.52 -18.31 -17.79
CA GLN A 346 -34.91 -18.71 -18.04
C GLN A 346 -35.66 -19.15 -16.77
N LYS A 347 -34.93 -19.35 -15.67
CA LYS A 347 -35.45 -19.70 -14.34
C LYS A 347 -35.34 -18.56 -13.32
N LEU A 348 -34.82 -17.40 -13.72
CA LEU A 348 -34.40 -16.34 -12.82
C LEU A 348 -35.41 -15.17 -12.83
N SER A 349 -35.92 -14.81 -11.66
CA SER A 349 -36.75 -13.61 -11.47
C SER A 349 -35.85 -12.37 -11.51
N MET A 350 -35.81 -11.69 -12.66
CA MET A 350 -34.97 -10.50 -12.81
C MET A 350 -35.74 -9.24 -12.40
N GLN A 351 -35.13 -8.43 -11.56
CA GLN A 351 -35.66 -7.12 -11.18
C GLN A 351 -34.69 -6.03 -11.58
N SER A 352 -35.20 -5.01 -12.28
CA SER A 352 -34.47 -3.77 -12.49
C SER A 352 -34.61 -2.89 -11.25
N SER A 353 -33.49 -2.39 -10.74
CA SER A 353 -33.48 -1.41 -9.65
C SER A 353 -32.99 -0.06 -10.15
N SER A 354 -33.16 0.98 -9.31
CA SER A 354 -32.89 2.39 -9.58
C SER A 354 -31.62 2.66 -10.41
N SER A 355 -31.73 3.58 -11.37
CA SER A 355 -30.58 4.19 -12.04
C SER A 355 -29.87 5.14 -11.07
N TYR A 356 -28.69 4.76 -10.59
CA TYR A 356 -27.71 5.79 -10.25
C TYR A 356 -27.24 6.40 -11.59
N LYS A 357 -27.00 7.71 -11.63
CA LYS A 357 -26.79 8.48 -12.87
C LYS A 357 -26.01 7.66 -13.92
N GLN A 358 -26.68 7.34 -15.03
CA GLN A 358 -26.13 6.68 -16.23
C GLN A 358 -25.90 5.15 -16.20
N SER A 359 -26.43 4.42 -15.21
CA SER A 359 -26.38 2.94 -15.20
C SER A 359 -27.73 2.29 -14.90
N GLN A 360 -27.86 1.01 -15.28
CA GLN A 360 -29.00 0.15 -15.01
C GLN A 360 -28.51 -1.14 -14.33
N ILE A 361 -29.12 -1.45 -13.19
CA ILE A 361 -28.80 -2.62 -12.39
C ILE A 361 -29.90 -3.67 -12.58
N TYR A 362 -29.48 -4.90 -12.83
CA TYR A 362 -30.34 -6.08 -12.87
C TYR A 362 -29.89 -7.06 -11.79
N GLN A 363 -30.85 -7.60 -11.05
CA GLN A 363 -30.62 -8.57 -9.98
C GLN A 363 -31.45 -9.81 -10.22
N TRP A 364 -30.92 -10.96 -9.84
CA TRP A 364 -31.61 -12.23 -9.85
C TRP A 364 -31.30 -13.06 -8.62
N GLU A 365 -32.11 -14.08 -8.37
CA GLU A 365 -31.92 -15.07 -7.32
C GLU A 365 -32.10 -16.47 -7.93
N ASP A 366 -31.15 -17.37 -7.67
CA ASP A 366 -31.23 -18.76 -8.13
C ASP A 366 -32.10 -19.64 -7.21
N ASP A 367 -32.22 -20.93 -7.53
CA ASP A 367 -33.00 -21.91 -6.76
C ASP A 367 -32.43 -22.22 -5.37
N THR A 368 -31.23 -21.72 -5.07
CA THR A 368 -30.55 -21.83 -3.77
C THR A 368 -30.62 -20.55 -2.94
N GLU A 369 -31.47 -19.59 -3.34
CA GLU A 369 -31.59 -18.25 -2.74
C GLU A 369 -30.34 -17.37 -2.90
N LYS A 370 -29.38 -17.77 -3.76
CA LYS A 370 -28.19 -16.97 -4.02
C LYS A 370 -28.48 -15.89 -5.03
N ARG A 371 -28.07 -14.67 -4.68
CA ARG A 371 -28.31 -13.48 -5.49
C ARG A 371 -27.15 -13.21 -6.42
N GLY A 372 -27.49 -12.90 -7.66
CA GLY A 372 -26.56 -12.33 -8.64
C GLY A 372 -26.95 -10.92 -9.02
N ARG A 373 -25.97 -10.16 -9.50
CA ARG A 373 -26.13 -8.79 -9.97
C ARG A 373 -25.32 -8.57 -11.24
N ILE A 374 -25.88 -7.80 -12.16
CA ILE A 374 -25.19 -7.26 -13.32
C ILE A 374 -25.58 -5.79 -13.50
N GLU A 375 -24.62 -4.95 -13.85
CA GLU A 375 -24.81 -3.53 -14.09
C GLU A 375 -24.24 -3.13 -15.43
N VAL A 376 -25.04 -2.37 -16.19
CA VAL A 376 -24.68 -1.87 -17.52
C VAL A 376 -24.84 -0.36 -17.60
N ASN A 377 -23.99 0.29 -18.37
CA ASN A 377 -24.12 1.72 -18.66
C ASN A 377 -25.30 1.96 -19.62
N THR A 378 -26.23 2.85 -19.28
CA THR A 378 -27.47 3.02 -20.05
C THR A 378 -27.27 3.68 -21.42
N PHE A 379 -26.18 4.42 -21.62
CA PHE A 379 -25.91 5.11 -22.88
C PHE A 379 -25.11 4.23 -23.85
N SER A 380 -24.00 3.67 -23.37
CA SER A 380 -23.09 2.86 -24.16
C SER A 380 -23.49 1.39 -24.24
N GLY A 381 -24.24 0.89 -23.25
CA GLY A 381 -24.55 -0.53 -23.09
C GLY A 381 -23.38 -1.36 -22.55
N GLN A 382 -22.26 -0.73 -22.16
CA GLN A 382 -21.09 -1.42 -21.66
C GLN A 382 -21.34 -2.08 -20.29
N LEU A 383 -20.75 -3.26 -20.08
CA LEU A 383 -20.76 -3.94 -18.79
C LEU A 383 -19.90 -3.18 -17.78
N LEU A 384 -20.50 -2.79 -16.66
CA LEU A 384 -19.83 -2.09 -15.55
C LEU A 384 -19.49 -3.03 -14.41
N GLU A 385 -20.44 -3.88 -14.04
CA GLU A 385 -20.27 -4.81 -12.94
C GLU A 385 -20.99 -6.13 -13.21
N TYR A 386 -20.42 -7.22 -12.71
CA TYR A 386 -21.09 -8.50 -12.58
C TYR A 386 -20.60 -9.15 -11.27
N ALA A 387 -21.53 -9.67 -10.48
CA ALA A 387 -21.20 -10.37 -9.24
C ALA A 387 -22.20 -11.53 -9.05
N TYR A 388 -21.70 -12.76 -9.10
CA TYR A 388 -22.48 -13.95 -8.82
C TYR A 388 -21.56 -15.14 -8.59
N LYS A 389 -21.78 -15.87 -7.48
CA LYS A 389 -21.04 -17.10 -7.17
C LYS A 389 -22.01 -18.27 -7.00
N PRO A 390 -22.18 -19.12 -8.02
CA PRO A 390 -23.08 -20.27 -7.93
C PRO A 390 -22.65 -21.25 -6.83
N GLU A 391 -23.61 -21.97 -6.25
CA GLU A 391 -23.33 -23.16 -5.42
C GLU A 391 -22.92 -24.30 -6.36
N ILE A 392 -21.67 -24.75 -6.29
CA ILE A 392 -21.20 -25.87 -7.14
C ILE A 392 -20.63 -26.93 -6.22
N ASN A 393 -21.07 -28.18 -6.38
CA ASN A 393 -20.46 -29.32 -5.71
C ASN A 393 -19.00 -29.44 -6.17
N HIS A 394 -18.05 -29.33 -5.24
CA HIS A 394 -16.62 -29.40 -5.50
C HIS A 394 -16.19 -30.82 -5.91
N THR A 395 -16.46 -31.20 -7.15
CA THR A 395 -15.96 -32.44 -7.78
C THR A 395 -14.93 -32.16 -8.87
N SER A 396 -14.64 -30.88 -9.13
CA SER A 396 -13.68 -30.41 -10.14
C SER A 396 -12.24 -30.40 -9.60
N SER A 397 -11.28 -30.66 -10.49
CA SER A 397 -9.86 -30.41 -10.22
C SER A 397 -9.61 -28.90 -10.21
N GLN A 398 -8.91 -28.40 -9.20
CA GLN A 398 -8.56 -26.98 -9.11
C GLN A 398 -7.82 -26.53 -10.37
N ILE A 399 -8.24 -25.39 -10.92
CA ILE A 399 -7.53 -24.77 -12.03
C ILE A 399 -6.27 -24.07 -11.51
N ASN A 400 -5.26 -23.94 -12.35
CA ASN A 400 -4.07 -23.18 -11.99
C ASN A 400 -4.22 -21.70 -12.36
N LYS A 401 -3.31 -20.85 -11.84
CA LYS A 401 -3.30 -19.40 -12.10
C LYS A 401 -3.28 -19.05 -13.60
N VAL A 402 -2.51 -19.79 -14.41
CA VAL A 402 -2.38 -19.51 -15.85
C VAL A 402 -3.71 -19.73 -16.56
N GLU A 403 -4.43 -20.81 -16.21
CA GLU A 403 -5.76 -21.08 -16.72
C GLU A 403 -6.77 -20.02 -16.25
N ALA A 404 -6.75 -19.64 -14.97
CA ALA A 404 -7.62 -18.58 -14.45
C ALA A 404 -7.40 -17.25 -15.19
N GLN A 405 -6.14 -16.89 -15.43
CA GLN A 405 -5.78 -15.70 -16.19
C GLN A 405 -6.29 -15.77 -17.63
N GLN A 406 -6.19 -16.92 -18.30
CA GLN A 406 -6.73 -17.10 -19.64
C GLN A 406 -8.24 -16.92 -19.69
N LYS A 407 -8.98 -17.40 -18.68
CA LYS A 407 -10.42 -17.18 -18.56
C LYS A 407 -10.77 -15.71 -18.36
N ALA A 408 -10.03 -14.99 -17.53
CA ALA A 408 -10.21 -13.56 -17.34
C ALA A 408 -9.97 -12.76 -18.65
N ILE A 409 -8.89 -13.08 -19.38
CA ILE A 409 -8.60 -12.47 -20.68
C ILE A 409 -9.68 -12.82 -21.70
N ALA A 410 -10.17 -14.06 -21.70
CA ALA A 410 -11.22 -14.51 -22.61
C ALA A 410 -12.54 -13.74 -22.43
N LEU A 411 -12.90 -13.42 -21.18
CA LEU A 411 -14.03 -12.53 -20.88
C LEU A 411 -13.81 -11.13 -21.48
N LEU A 412 -12.64 -10.53 -21.19
CA LEU A 412 -12.33 -9.16 -21.61
C LEU A 412 -12.29 -8.98 -23.12
N LYS A 413 -11.99 -10.03 -23.90
CA LYS A 413 -12.08 -10.01 -25.38
C LYS A 413 -13.44 -9.55 -25.92
N TYR A 414 -14.51 -9.69 -25.14
CA TYR A 414 -15.85 -9.30 -25.57
C TYR A 414 -16.40 -8.05 -24.88
N ILE A 415 -15.77 -7.58 -23.81
CA ILE A 415 -16.24 -6.41 -23.04
C ILE A 415 -15.48 -5.14 -23.45
N VAL A 416 -14.18 -5.26 -23.62
CA VAL A 416 -13.27 -4.13 -23.89
C VAL A 416 -13.66 -3.46 -25.22
N PRO A 417 -13.65 -2.12 -25.31
CA PRO A 417 -13.92 -1.40 -26.56
C PRO A 417 -13.07 -1.91 -27.73
N GLY A 418 -13.68 -2.15 -28.89
CA GLY A 418 -12.97 -2.78 -30.02
C GLY A 418 -11.80 -1.99 -30.61
N GLN A 419 -11.69 -0.69 -30.30
CA GLN A 419 -10.53 0.13 -30.65
C GLN A 419 -9.29 -0.22 -29.83
N ILE A 420 -9.46 -0.83 -28.65
CA ILE A 420 -8.39 -1.29 -27.78
C ILE A 420 -7.97 -2.70 -28.22
N LYS A 421 -6.70 -2.80 -28.58
CA LYS A 421 -6.11 -4.05 -29.09
C LYS A 421 -5.10 -4.65 -28.13
N GLU A 422 -4.90 -4.03 -26.98
CA GLU A 422 -3.88 -4.42 -26.01
C GLU A 422 -4.47 -4.26 -24.60
N LEU A 423 -4.15 -5.21 -23.72
CA LEU A 423 -4.35 -5.08 -22.29
C LEU A 423 -3.00 -5.02 -21.60
N TYR A 424 -2.91 -4.22 -20.55
CA TYR A 424 -1.82 -4.29 -19.60
C TYR A 424 -2.30 -5.10 -18.39
N LEU A 425 -1.72 -6.27 -18.16
CA LEU A 425 -1.91 -7.02 -16.92
C LEU A 425 -0.94 -6.50 -15.86
N ASP A 426 -1.48 -6.10 -14.72
CA ASP A 426 -0.70 -5.73 -13.54
C ASP A 426 -0.55 -6.95 -12.63
N THR A 427 0.64 -7.58 -12.64
CA THR A 427 0.90 -8.75 -11.80
C THR A 427 1.27 -8.39 -10.35
N SER A 428 1.39 -7.10 -10.01
CA SER A 428 1.60 -6.65 -8.62
C SER A 428 0.28 -6.50 -7.88
N GLU A 429 -0.81 -6.19 -8.58
CA GLU A 429 -2.16 -5.99 -8.03
C GLU A 429 -3.04 -7.24 -8.16
N GLU A 430 -2.47 -8.40 -7.82
CA GLU A 430 -3.20 -9.67 -7.78
C GLU A 430 -3.62 -10.00 -6.34
N THR A 431 -4.92 -10.12 -6.13
CA THR A 431 -5.45 -10.56 -4.83
C THR A 431 -5.81 -12.04 -4.93
N THR A 432 -5.15 -12.88 -4.14
CA THR A 432 -5.46 -14.32 -4.07
C THR A 432 -6.08 -14.63 -2.71
N THR A 433 -7.23 -15.29 -2.74
CA THR A 433 -7.82 -15.92 -1.55
C THR A 433 -7.66 -17.44 -1.65
N THR A 434 -8.11 -18.17 -0.62
CA THR A 434 -8.04 -19.64 -0.62
C THR A 434 -8.79 -20.28 -1.80
N SER A 435 -9.79 -19.61 -2.38
CA SER A 435 -10.66 -20.17 -3.42
C SER A 435 -10.87 -19.28 -4.65
N SER A 436 -10.22 -18.11 -4.72
CA SER A 436 -10.35 -17.22 -5.87
C SER A 436 -9.09 -16.40 -6.11
N ILE A 437 -8.94 -15.93 -7.35
CA ILE A 437 -7.92 -14.98 -7.74
C ILE A 437 -8.57 -13.82 -8.49
N THR A 438 -8.18 -12.58 -8.14
CA THR A 438 -8.59 -11.36 -8.84
C THR A 438 -7.42 -10.83 -9.64
N PHE A 439 -7.61 -10.66 -10.95
CA PHE A 439 -6.66 -10.03 -11.84
C PHE A 439 -7.05 -8.57 -12.10
N THR A 440 -6.06 -7.68 -12.06
CA THR A 440 -6.20 -6.28 -12.43
C THR A 440 -5.58 -6.05 -13.81
N LEU A 441 -6.40 -5.65 -14.77
CA LEU A 441 -5.98 -5.36 -16.15
C LEU A 441 -6.37 -3.93 -16.51
N TYR A 442 -5.63 -3.30 -17.40
CA TYR A 442 -5.94 -1.97 -17.92
C TYR A 442 -6.04 -2.03 -19.44
N PRO A 443 -6.92 -1.24 -20.08
CA PRO A 443 -6.82 -0.96 -21.49
C PRO A 443 -5.43 -0.42 -21.80
N SER A 444 -4.84 -0.85 -22.91
CA SER A 444 -3.58 -0.31 -23.39
C SER A 444 -3.72 0.19 -24.83
N TYR A 445 -3.13 1.35 -25.07
CA TYR A 445 -3.11 2.00 -26.37
C TYR A 445 -1.68 2.37 -26.72
N GLU A 446 -1.14 1.78 -27.80
CA GLU A 446 0.26 1.93 -28.23
C GLU A 446 1.27 1.55 -27.12
N GLY A 447 0.98 0.46 -26.40
CA GLY A 447 1.78 -0.04 -25.28
C GLY A 447 1.73 0.81 -24.00
N VAL A 448 0.85 1.81 -23.93
CA VAL A 448 0.67 2.69 -22.76
C VAL A 448 -0.63 2.32 -22.05
N PRO A 449 -0.62 2.05 -20.73
CA PRO A 449 -1.84 1.70 -20.00
C PRO A 449 -2.72 2.94 -19.73
N VAL A 450 -4.03 2.74 -19.76
CA VAL A 450 -5.05 3.72 -19.36
C VAL A 450 -5.45 3.46 -17.91
N ILE A 451 -4.76 4.12 -16.99
CA ILE A 451 -4.77 3.74 -15.57
C ILE A 451 -6.08 4.13 -14.85
N SER A 452 -6.85 5.04 -15.43
CA SER A 452 -8.15 5.47 -14.90
C SER A 452 -9.28 4.48 -15.17
N HIS A 453 -9.03 3.44 -15.97
CA HIS A 453 -10.04 2.45 -16.34
C HIS A 453 -9.58 1.01 -16.07
N PRO A 454 -9.32 0.62 -14.80
CA PRO A 454 -9.00 -0.76 -14.48
C PRO A 454 -10.19 -1.69 -14.72
N TYR A 455 -9.87 -2.91 -15.14
CA TYR A 455 -10.74 -4.07 -15.15
C TYR A 455 -10.28 -5.03 -14.05
N HIS A 456 -11.17 -5.33 -13.13
CA HIS A 456 -10.95 -6.35 -12.11
C HIS A 456 -11.78 -7.57 -12.45
N VAL A 457 -11.13 -8.72 -12.62
CA VAL A 457 -11.81 -9.99 -12.92
C VAL A 457 -11.47 -11.02 -11.86
N THR A 458 -12.47 -11.50 -11.15
CA THR A 458 -12.32 -12.54 -10.13
C THR A 458 -12.75 -13.89 -10.68
N VAL A 459 -11.84 -14.86 -10.60
CA VAL A 459 -12.03 -16.24 -11.04
C VAL A 459 -12.03 -17.15 -9.81
N ASP A 460 -13.03 -18.01 -9.71
CA ASP A 460 -13.07 -19.09 -8.72
C ASP A 460 -12.05 -20.18 -9.11
N MET A 461 -11.16 -20.55 -8.21
CA MET A 461 -10.05 -21.46 -8.49
C MET A 461 -10.46 -22.94 -8.53
N ASP A 462 -11.61 -23.29 -7.95
CA ASP A 462 -12.09 -24.68 -7.95
C ASP A 462 -12.82 -25.02 -9.26
N THR A 463 -13.50 -24.03 -9.84
CA THR A 463 -14.41 -24.22 -10.99
C THR A 463 -13.96 -23.47 -12.24
N GLY A 464 -13.10 -22.46 -12.07
CA GLY A 464 -12.72 -21.54 -13.12
C GLY A 464 -13.89 -20.68 -13.61
N THR A 465 -14.93 -20.48 -12.80
CA THR A 465 -16.04 -19.58 -13.15
C THR A 465 -15.66 -18.14 -12.85
N ILE A 466 -16.13 -17.21 -13.68
CA ILE A 466 -16.03 -15.79 -13.34
C ILE A 466 -17.09 -15.51 -12.27
N THR A 467 -16.64 -15.00 -11.11
CA THR A 467 -17.53 -14.70 -9.98
C THR A 467 -17.72 -13.20 -9.75
N ASN A 468 -16.77 -12.40 -10.22
CA ASN A 468 -16.86 -10.95 -10.18
C ASN A 468 -16.19 -10.33 -11.40
N TYR A 469 -16.77 -9.25 -11.92
CA TYR A 469 -16.16 -8.34 -12.87
C TYR A 469 -16.51 -6.92 -12.44
N GLN A 470 -15.52 -6.03 -12.49
CA GLN A 470 -15.71 -4.60 -12.32
C GLN A 470 -14.88 -3.87 -13.39
N GLY A 471 -15.49 -2.90 -14.05
CA GLY A 471 -14.84 -2.01 -15.00
C GLY A 471 -15.54 -0.67 -15.08
N SER A 472 -14.96 0.26 -15.83
CA SER A 472 -15.55 1.58 -16.06
C SER A 472 -15.68 1.86 -17.55
N PRO A 473 -16.72 2.62 -17.94
CA PRO A 473 -16.91 2.95 -19.33
C PRO A 473 -15.87 3.98 -19.73
N PHE A 474 -15.32 3.84 -20.93
CA PHE A 474 -14.46 4.86 -21.50
C PHE A 474 -14.48 4.80 -23.02
N ASP A 475 -14.20 5.95 -23.63
CA ASP A 475 -14.09 6.10 -25.06
C ASP A 475 -12.61 6.20 -25.46
N PRO A 476 -12.06 5.19 -26.16
CA PRO A 476 -10.69 5.22 -26.66
C PRO A 476 -10.40 6.35 -27.64
N GLU A 477 -11.41 6.89 -28.33
CA GLU A 477 -11.22 8.00 -29.28
C GLU A 477 -10.81 9.31 -28.59
N SER A 478 -11.10 9.41 -27.29
CA SER A 478 -10.74 10.55 -26.45
C SER A 478 -9.27 10.54 -26.00
N LEU A 479 -8.51 9.47 -26.28
CA LEU A 479 -7.10 9.36 -25.90
C LEU A 479 -6.21 10.25 -26.80
N PRO A 480 -5.32 11.10 -26.22
CA PRO A 480 -4.44 11.93 -27.01
C PRO A 480 -3.34 11.10 -27.70
N LYS A 481 -3.00 11.44 -28.94
CA LYS A 481 -1.90 10.78 -29.66
C LYS A 481 -0.55 10.95 -28.98
N LYS A 482 0.26 9.88 -28.99
CA LYS A 482 1.67 9.84 -28.54
C LYS A 482 2.59 10.53 -29.56
N SER A 483 2.48 11.85 -29.68
CA SER A 483 3.32 12.66 -30.57
C SER A 483 3.80 13.90 -29.84
N SER A 484 5.05 14.30 -30.12
CA SER A 484 5.69 15.49 -29.55
C SER A 484 5.69 15.49 -28.02
N ILE A 485 6.06 14.36 -27.41
CA ILE A 485 6.20 14.22 -25.96
C ILE A 485 7.65 14.42 -25.52
N LEU A 486 7.83 14.88 -24.29
CA LEU A 486 9.10 14.96 -23.58
C LEU A 486 9.75 13.58 -23.46
N SER A 487 11.07 13.55 -23.33
CA SER A 487 11.78 12.35 -22.91
C SER A 487 11.50 12.03 -21.44
N ILE A 488 11.67 10.76 -21.07
CA ILE A 488 11.59 10.31 -19.67
C ILE A 488 12.53 11.12 -18.79
N LYS A 489 13.75 11.42 -19.27
CA LYS A 489 14.74 12.20 -18.54
C LYS A 489 14.28 13.63 -18.25
N GLU A 490 13.71 14.32 -19.25
CA GLU A 490 13.17 15.68 -19.07
C GLU A 490 12.00 15.71 -18.09
N ALA A 491 11.10 14.73 -18.19
CA ALA A 491 10.00 14.58 -17.24
C ALA A 491 10.52 14.31 -15.82
N THR A 492 11.48 13.39 -15.66
CA THR A 492 12.10 13.07 -14.37
C THR A 492 12.74 14.30 -13.74
N GLN A 493 13.48 15.08 -14.52
CA GLN A 493 14.08 16.32 -14.03
C GLN A 493 13.03 17.32 -13.55
N THR A 494 11.92 17.43 -14.28
CA THR A 494 10.79 18.29 -13.88
C THR A 494 10.15 17.81 -12.58
N TYR A 495 10.04 16.49 -12.40
CA TYR A 495 9.56 15.89 -11.15
C TYR A 495 10.48 16.26 -9.99
N ILE A 496 11.79 16.02 -10.12
CA ILE A 496 12.79 16.24 -9.06
C ILE A 496 12.87 17.72 -8.68
N GLN A 497 12.79 18.64 -9.66
CA GLN A 497 12.77 20.08 -9.39
C GLN A 497 11.56 20.51 -8.56
N THR A 498 10.41 19.86 -8.80
CA THR A 498 9.17 20.15 -8.07
C THR A 498 9.15 19.45 -6.71
N TYR A 499 9.70 18.23 -6.66
CA TYR A 499 9.63 17.29 -5.55
C TYR A 499 11.01 16.73 -5.24
N PRO A 500 11.90 17.56 -4.65
CA PRO A 500 13.25 17.12 -4.35
C PRO A 500 13.24 16.07 -3.24
N PHE A 501 13.90 14.94 -3.48
CA PHE A 501 14.13 13.92 -2.46
C PHE A 501 14.99 14.48 -1.33
N GLN A 502 14.58 14.18 -0.11
CA GLN A 502 15.25 14.57 1.12
C GLN A 502 15.49 13.35 2.00
N LEU A 503 16.51 13.44 2.84
CA LEU A 503 16.75 12.44 3.86
C LEU A 503 15.68 12.53 4.95
N ALA A 504 15.19 11.38 5.38
CA ALA A 504 14.29 11.27 6.51
C ALA A 504 14.51 9.95 7.24
N TYR A 505 14.04 9.87 8.48
CA TYR A 505 13.96 8.63 9.23
C TYR A 505 12.54 8.07 9.18
N ILE A 506 12.45 6.76 8.96
CA ILE A 506 11.23 5.97 9.21
C ILE A 506 11.44 5.08 10.44
N LEU A 507 10.39 4.94 11.24
CA LEU A 507 10.39 4.07 12.40
C LEU A 507 9.75 2.73 12.02
N PRO A 508 10.33 1.59 12.43
CA PRO A 508 9.74 0.30 12.14
C PRO A 508 8.45 0.10 12.96
N THR A 509 7.49 -0.59 12.36
CA THR A 509 6.19 -0.91 13.00
C THR A 509 6.31 -1.93 14.15
N LYS A 510 7.42 -2.67 14.24
CA LYS A 510 7.76 -3.63 15.32
C LYS A 510 9.26 -3.61 15.60
N ASN A 511 9.66 -3.73 16.88
CA ASN A 511 11.03 -3.86 17.42
C ASN A 511 12.16 -3.91 16.39
N GLY A 512 12.57 -2.75 15.88
CA GLY A 512 13.67 -2.61 14.94
C GLY A 512 14.32 -1.24 15.09
N SER A 513 15.48 -1.07 14.44
CA SER A 513 16.18 0.20 14.41
C SER A 513 15.55 1.17 13.40
N PRO A 514 15.54 2.48 13.69
CA PRO A 514 15.21 3.51 12.70
C PRO A 514 16.02 3.34 11.41
N ARG A 515 15.39 3.59 10.26
CA ARG A 515 16.07 3.53 8.96
C ARG A 515 16.17 4.91 8.35
N LEU A 516 17.31 5.21 7.75
CA LEU A 516 17.53 6.44 6.98
C LEU A 516 17.14 6.20 5.52
N VAL A 517 16.29 7.06 4.98
CA VAL A 517 15.69 6.90 3.65
C VAL A 517 15.69 8.21 2.88
N TYR A 518 15.66 8.11 1.55
CA TYR A 518 15.27 9.20 0.67
C TYR A 518 13.76 9.16 0.42
N THR A 519 13.10 10.31 0.54
CA THR A 519 11.69 10.46 0.15
C THR A 519 11.35 11.91 -0.23
N VAL A 520 10.19 12.10 -0.85
CA VAL A 520 9.56 13.42 -0.97
C VAL A 520 8.73 13.63 0.29
N LEU A 521 8.92 14.77 0.98
CA LEU A 521 8.16 15.03 2.20
C LEU A 521 6.65 15.07 1.91
N PRO A 522 5.80 14.45 2.76
CA PRO A 522 4.36 14.26 2.49
C PRO A 522 3.54 15.53 2.19
N GLU A 523 4.02 16.71 2.58
CA GLU A 523 3.35 17.99 2.29
C GLU A 523 3.42 18.40 0.81
N ASN A 524 4.32 17.75 0.06
CA ASN A 524 4.66 18.08 -1.32
C ASN A 524 4.21 16.98 -2.29
N THR A 525 3.12 16.24 -2.04
CA THR A 525 2.76 15.08 -2.88
C THR A 525 1.39 15.17 -3.54
N ASP A 526 0.81 16.36 -3.65
CA ASP A 526 -0.49 16.55 -4.30
C ASP A 526 -0.38 16.33 -5.83
N ALA A 527 -0.69 15.09 -6.21
CA ALA A 527 -0.89 14.53 -7.54
C ALA A 527 0.26 14.65 -8.55
N ASN A 528 0.65 13.48 -9.05
CA ASN A 528 2.02 13.17 -9.43
C ASN A 528 2.13 12.71 -10.89
N THR A 529 1.39 13.39 -11.77
CA THR A 529 1.48 13.15 -13.21
C THR A 529 2.05 14.37 -13.89
N ILE A 530 3.16 14.19 -14.60
CA ILE A 530 3.73 15.22 -15.45
C ILE A 530 3.13 15.08 -16.83
N ASP A 531 2.42 16.10 -17.31
CA ASP A 531 1.91 16.13 -18.67
C ASP A 531 3.07 15.90 -19.65
N ALA A 532 2.98 14.85 -20.46
CA ALA A 532 4.06 14.40 -21.31
C ALA A 532 4.36 15.38 -22.46
N LYS A 533 3.44 16.30 -22.79
CA LYS A 533 3.65 17.30 -23.86
C LYS A 533 4.22 18.61 -23.33
N THR A 534 3.77 19.02 -22.16
CA THR A 534 4.04 20.36 -21.61
C THR A 534 5.06 20.35 -20.47
N GLY A 535 5.32 19.20 -19.85
CA GLY A 535 6.13 19.08 -18.64
C GLY A 535 5.44 19.64 -17.40
N ARG A 536 4.19 20.08 -17.50
CA ARG A 536 3.47 20.64 -16.35
C ARG A 536 3.02 19.53 -15.44
N LEU A 537 3.22 19.72 -14.15
CA LEU A 537 2.62 18.85 -13.16
C LEU A 537 1.10 19.05 -13.13
N LEU A 538 0.36 17.95 -13.21
CA LEU A 538 -1.09 17.92 -13.18
C LEU A 538 -1.56 17.58 -11.79
N LYS A 539 -2.43 18.44 -11.25
CA LYS A 539 -3.14 18.13 -10.01
C LYS A 539 -4.36 17.27 -10.33
N MET A 540 -4.47 16.12 -9.66
CA MET A 540 -5.69 15.33 -9.62
C MET A 540 -6.75 16.22 -8.98
N LYS A 541 -7.77 16.60 -9.76
CA LYS A 541 -8.98 17.16 -9.18
C LYS A 541 -9.63 16.01 -8.42
N MET A 542 -9.46 15.98 -7.11
CA MET A 542 -10.45 15.34 -6.26
C MET A 542 -11.71 16.19 -6.45
N GLU A 543 -12.77 15.63 -7.02
CA GLU A 543 -14.06 16.33 -6.99
C GLU A 543 -14.38 16.62 -5.52
N ASP A 544 -14.53 17.90 -5.20
CA ASP A 544 -15.01 18.33 -3.89
C ASP A 544 -16.43 17.76 -3.73
N GLU A 545 -16.61 16.75 -2.87
CA GLU A 545 -17.93 16.26 -2.43
C GLU A 545 -18.67 17.30 -1.58
#